data_AF-A0A9E2FQB7-F1
#
_entry.id   AF-A0A9E2FQB7-F1
#
_cell.length_a   1.000
_cell.length_b   1.000
_cell.length_c   1.000
_cell.angle_alpha   90.00
_cell.angle_beta   90.00
_cell.angle_gamma   90.00
#
_symmetry.space_group_name_H-M   'P 1'
#
loop_
_entity.id
_entity.type
_entity.pdbx_description
1 polymer ?
#
loop_
_entity_poly.entity_id
_entity_poly.type
_entity_poly.pdbx_seq_one_letter_code
_entity_poly.pdbx_strand_id
1 'polypeptide(L)'
;MLNACALNIYAVEQDCFAAQELGLLQGLASDISYGIITRRIAQERKKTESELAKRASEWTFAMDFIEDAVYLLDLNDRIIHANRSFYKIIGSSPEQAIGKDISSIFHPQGETVPCPACQARMERLSFR
;
A
#
# COMPACT_ATOMS: atom_id res chain seq x y z
N MET A 1 -3.56 11.57 -21.04
CA MET A 1 -3.35 11.37 -22.49
C MET A 1 -4.39 10.39 -22.98
N LEU A 2 -5.32 10.82 -23.83
CA LEU A 2 -6.29 9.94 -24.49
C LEU A 2 -5.57 9.20 -25.64
N ASN A 3 -5.29 7.91 -25.45
CA ASN A 3 -4.89 7.05 -26.56
C ASN A 3 -6.13 6.82 -27.44
N ALA A 4 -6.22 7.51 -28.57
CA ALA A 4 -7.20 7.19 -29.60
C ALA A 4 -6.73 5.94 -30.36
N CYS A 5 -7.58 4.93 -30.47
CA CYS A 5 -7.40 3.82 -31.40
C CYS A 5 -8.36 4.01 -32.58
N ALA A 6 -7.90 3.65 -33.78
CA ALA A 6 -8.72 3.67 -34.98
C ALA A 6 -8.94 2.24 -35.47
N LEU A 7 -10.18 1.90 -35.82
CA LEU A 7 -10.52 0.69 -36.55
C LEU A 7 -10.77 1.08 -38.01
N ASN A 8 -9.84 0.71 -38.89
CA ASN A 8 -9.96 1.00 -40.33
C ASN A 8 -10.46 -0.24 -41.06
N ILE A 9 -11.52 -0.07 -41.84
CA ILE A 9 -12.10 -1.10 -42.69
C ILE A 9 -12.12 -0.56 -44.11
N TYR A 10 -11.65 -1.35 -45.06
CA TYR A 10 -11.49 -0.96 -46.46
C TYR A 10 -12.46 -1.77 -47.33
N ALA A 11 -13.06 -1.11 -48.31
CA ALA A 11 -13.88 -1.71 -49.35
C ALA A 11 -13.35 -1.31 -50.74
N VAL A 12 -13.58 -2.17 -51.74
CA VAL A 12 -13.12 -1.94 -53.12
C VAL A 12 -14.05 -0.97 -53.87
N GLU A 13 -15.33 -0.90 -53.48
CA GLU A 13 -16.36 -0.07 -54.11
C GLU A 13 -16.70 1.15 -53.24
N GLN A 14 -17.06 2.26 -53.88
CA GLN A 14 -17.58 3.46 -53.18
C GLN A 14 -19.00 3.19 -52.68
N ASP A 15 -19.36 3.78 -51.52
CA ASP A 15 -20.67 3.62 -50.87
C ASP A 15 -21.08 2.16 -50.57
N CYS A 16 -20.10 1.28 -50.36
CA CYS A 16 -20.30 -0.15 -50.08
C CYS A 16 -21.03 -0.44 -48.75
N PHE A 17 -21.07 0.52 -47.80
CA PHE A 17 -21.68 0.32 -46.49
C PHE A 17 -22.98 1.10 -46.35
N ALA A 18 -24.08 0.37 -46.17
CA ALA A 18 -25.37 0.96 -45.83
C ALA A 18 -25.41 1.45 -44.36
N ALA A 19 -26.37 2.31 -44.03
CA ALA A 19 -26.51 2.87 -42.69
C ALA A 19 -26.62 1.81 -41.57
N GLN A 20 -27.25 0.67 -41.87
CA GLN A 20 -27.37 -0.44 -40.92
C GLN A 20 -26.02 -1.10 -40.61
N GLU A 21 -25.15 -1.26 -41.62
CA GLU A 21 -23.81 -1.82 -41.47
C GLU A 21 -22.90 -0.85 -40.71
N LEU A 22 -22.98 0.45 -41.00
CA LEU A 22 -22.28 1.49 -40.23
C LEU A 22 -22.67 1.46 -38.75
N GLY A 23 -23.95 1.22 -38.44
CA GLY A 23 -24.43 1.06 -37.06
C GLY A 23 -23.82 -0.17 -36.36
N LEU A 24 -23.70 -1.29 -37.07
CA LEU A 24 -23.05 -2.50 -36.53
C LEU A 24 -21.55 -2.26 -36.27
N LEU A 25 -20.86 -1.60 -37.21
CA LEU A 25 -19.45 -1.26 -37.07
C LEU A 25 -19.19 -0.29 -35.90
N GLN A 26 -20.08 0.68 -35.69
CA GLN A 26 -20.02 1.57 -34.52
C GLN A 26 -20.25 0.82 -33.20
N GLY A 27 -21.21 -0.10 -33.16
CA GLY A 27 -21.45 -0.95 -31.99
C GLY A 27 -20.21 -1.79 -31.64
N LEU A 28 -19.63 -2.45 -32.64
CA LEU A 28 -18.40 -3.23 -32.48
C LEU A 28 -17.23 -2.36 -31.99
N ALA A 29 -17.05 -1.17 -32.56
CA ALA A 29 -16.00 -0.24 -32.13
C ALA A 29 -16.18 0.20 -30.67
N SER A 30 -17.43 0.40 -30.23
CA SER A 30 -17.75 0.73 -28.84
C SER A 30 -17.40 -0.41 -27.88
N ASP A 31 -17.80 -1.65 -28.21
CA ASP A 31 -17.53 -2.83 -27.39
C ASP A 31 -16.03 -3.11 -27.27
N ILE A 32 -15.29 -3.01 -28.37
CA ILE A 32 -13.83 -3.17 -28.38
C ILE A 32 -13.17 -2.08 -27.53
N SER A 33 -13.59 -0.82 -27.69
CA SER A 33 -13.05 0.30 -26.92
C SER A 33 -13.27 0.07 -25.42
N TYR A 34 -14.47 -0.36 -25.04
CA TYR A 34 -14.79 -0.70 -23.65
C TYR A 34 -13.92 -1.86 -23.13
N GLY A 35 -13.77 -2.93 -23.91
CA GLY A 35 -12.92 -4.07 -23.55
C GLY A 35 -11.45 -3.70 -23.35
N ILE A 36 -10.90 -2.84 -24.21
CA ILE A 36 -9.52 -2.35 -24.08
C ILE A 36 -9.36 -1.52 -22.80
N ILE A 37 -10.27 -0.57 -22.56
CA ILE A 37 -10.21 0.33 -21.40
C ILE A 37 -10.30 -0.46 -20.10
N THR A 38 -11.31 -1.34 -19.98
CA THR A 38 -11.51 -2.15 -18.77
C THR A 38 -10.32 -3.06 -18.49
N ARG A 39 -9.76 -3.71 -19.52
CA ARG A 39 -8.56 -4.55 -19.37
C ARG A 39 -7.34 -3.73 -18.96
N ARG A 40 -7.16 -2.53 -19.52
CA ARG A 40 -6.06 -1.63 -19.17
C ARG A 40 -6.14 -1.17 -17.73
N ILE A 41 -7.33 -0.73 -17.29
CA ILE A 41 -7.58 -0.34 -15.90
C ILE A 41 -7.28 -1.51 -14.95
N ALA A 42 -7.76 -2.72 -15.28
CA ALA A 42 -7.49 -3.90 -14.48
C ALA A 42 -5.99 -4.24 -14.41
N GLN A 43 -5.26 -4.08 -15.51
CA GLN A 43 -3.82 -4.32 -15.58
C GLN A 43 -3.04 -3.26 -14.78
N GLU A 44 -3.38 -1.98 -14.91
CA GLU A 44 -2.78 -0.89 -14.13
C GLU A 44 -3.04 -1.09 -12.64
N ARG A 45 -4.27 -1.44 -12.25
CA ARG A 45 -4.62 -1.76 -10.86
C ARG A 45 -3.77 -2.91 -10.32
N LYS A 46 -3.68 -4.03 -11.04
CA LYS A 46 -2.85 -5.18 -10.63
C LYS A 46 -1.38 -4.82 -10.50
N LYS A 47 -0.86 -3.98 -11.40
CA LYS A 47 0.53 -3.51 -11.34
C LYS A 47 0.76 -2.68 -10.07
N THR A 48 -0.11 -1.73 -9.78
CA THR A 48 -0.04 -0.90 -8.57
C THR A 48 -0.15 -1.73 -7.29
N GLU A 49 -1.10 -2.68 -7.24
CA GLU A 49 -1.25 -3.59 -6.10
C GLU A 49 0.02 -4.46 -5.90
N SER A 50 0.60 -4.99 -6.97
CA SER A 50 1.84 -5.78 -6.91
C SER A 50 3.05 -4.95 -6.48
N GLU A 51 3.17 -3.71 -6.96
CA GLU A 51 4.24 -2.80 -6.55
C GLU A 51 4.10 -2.41 -5.07
N LEU A 52 2.88 -2.17 -4.59
CA LEU A 52 2.62 -1.89 -3.18
C LEU A 52 2.99 -3.10 -2.30
N ALA A 53 2.57 -4.30 -2.68
CA ALA A 53 2.90 -5.53 -1.95
C ALA A 53 4.41 -5.78 -1.92
N LYS A 54 5.10 -5.56 -3.05
CA LYS A 54 6.56 -5.69 -3.14
C LYS A 54 7.26 -4.71 -2.20
N ARG A 55 6.87 -3.44 -2.20
CA ARG A 55 7.43 -2.42 -1.31
C ARG A 55 7.20 -2.74 0.16
N ALA A 56 6.00 -3.22 0.52
CA ALA A 56 5.70 -3.65 1.88
C ALA A 56 6.62 -4.82 2.32
N SER A 57 6.83 -5.80 1.43
CA SER A 57 7.73 -6.92 1.70
C SER A 57 9.19 -6.49 1.83
N GLU A 58 9.67 -5.60 0.96
CA GLU A 58 11.04 -5.07 1.00
C GLU A 58 11.27 -4.26 2.29
N TRP A 59 10.29 -3.46 2.70
CA TRP A 59 10.31 -2.73 3.96
C TRP A 59 10.43 -3.66 5.18
N THR A 60 9.54 -4.65 5.29
CA THR A 60 9.57 -5.62 6.39
C THR A 60 10.90 -6.37 6.40
N PHE A 61 11.38 -6.82 5.24
CA PHE A 61 12.66 -7.51 5.14
C PHE A 61 13.83 -6.63 5.60
N ALA A 62 13.87 -5.36 5.17
CA ALA A 62 14.92 -4.44 5.57
C ALA A 62 14.92 -4.18 7.09
N MET A 63 13.74 -4.01 7.70
CA MET A 63 13.61 -3.84 9.15
C MET A 63 14.04 -5.10 9.90
N ASP A 64 13.66 -6.29 9.42
CA ASP A 64 13.97 -7.57 10.06
C ASP A 64 15.45 -7.98 9.92
N PHE A 65 16.16 -7.40 8.95
CA PHE A 65 17.61 -7.60 8.79
C PHE A 65 18.42 -6.83 9.85
N ILE A 66 17.87 -5.77 10.43
CA ILE A 66 18.52 -5.00 11.49
C ILE A 66 18.55 -5.82 12.78
N GLU A 67 19.75 -6.05 13.32
CA GLU A 67 19.93 -6.82 14.57
C GLU A 67 19.49 -6.04 15.81
N ASP A 68 19.50 -4.71 15.74
CA ASP A 68 18.96 -3.84 16.79
C ASP A 68 17.43 -3.85 16.81
N ALA A 69 16.87 -3.63 18.00
CA ALA A 69 15.43 -3.44 18.17
C ALA A 69 14.97 -2.15 17.49
N VAL A 70 14.11 -2.28 16.49
CA VAL A 70 13.47 -1.14 15.83
C VAL A 70 11.97 -1.23 16.00
N TYR A 71 11.36 -0.14 16.45
CA TYR A 71 9.92 -0.03 16.61
C TYR A 71 9.44 1.38 16.25
N LEU A 72 8.18 1.45 15.82
CA LEU A 72 7.46 2.66 15.52
C LEU A 72 6.30 2.80 16.50
N LEU A 73 6.09 4.03 16.95
CA LEU A 73 5.04 4.37 17.89
C LEU A 73 4.06 5.37 17.25
N ASP A 74 2.80 5.33 17.68
CA ASP A 74 1.85 6.41 17.41
C ASP A 74 2.07 7.61 18.34
N LEU A 75 1.21 8.62 18.21
CA LEU A 75 1.25 9.84 19.03
C LEU A 75 0.91 9.61 20.51
N ASN A 76 0.32 8.46 20.84
CA ASN A 76 -0.03 8.06 22.20
C ASN A 76 0.90 6.96 22.71
N ASP A 77 2.11 6.88 22.14
CA ASP A 77 3.16 5.97 22.60
C ASP A 77 2.86 4.48 22.47
N ARG A 78 1.89 4.13 21.61
CA ARG A 78 1.49 2.76 21.31
C ARG A 78 2.27 2.21 20.13
N ILE A 79 2.68 0.95 20.21
CA ILE A 79 3.45 0.30 19.15
C ILE A 79 2.56 0.10 17.91
N ILE A 80 2.94 0.70 16.80
CA ILE A 80 2.27 0.49 15.50
C ILE A 80 3.02 -0.52 14.62
N HIS A 81 4.32 -0.69 14.85
CA HIS A 81 5.15 -1.64 14.12
C HIS A 81 6.43 -1.91 14.90
N ALA A 82 6.98 -3.12 14.78
CA ALA A 82 8.32 -3.43 15.26
C ALA A 82 8.96 -4.54 14.43
N ASN A 83 10.29 -4.56 14.39
CA ASN A 83 11.02 -5.59 13.66
C ASN A 83 11.15 -6.90 14.47
N ARG A 84 11.58 -7.96 13.80
CA ARG A 84 11.86 -9.26 14.40
C ARG A 84 12.78 -9.19 15.61
N SER A 85 13.81 -8.34 15.57
CA SER A 85 14.79 -8.21 16.65
C SER A 85 14.17 -7.65 17.92
N PHE A 86 13.28 -6.66 17.82
CA PHE A 86 12.50 -6.15 18.95
C PHE A 86 11.73 -7.29 19.64
N TYR A 87 10.94 -8.06 18.89
CA TYR A 87 10.15 -9.16 19.43
C TYR A 87 10.98 -10.25 20.12
N LYS A 88 12.16 -10.56 19.56
CA LYS A 88 13.11 -11.49 20.19
C LYS A 88 13.62 -10.98 21.53
N ILE A 89 13.97 -9.70 21.62
CA ILE A 89 14.55 -9.09 22.82
C ILE A 89 13.53 -9.04 23.95
N ILE A 90 12.28 -8.64 23.65
CA ILE A 90 11.24 -8.51 24.67
C ILE A 90 10.49 -9.82 24.95
N GLY A 91 10.72 -10.86 24.14
CA GLY A 91 10.09 -12.17 24.31
C GLY A 91 8.58 -12.18 24.06
N SER A 92 8.07 -11.31 23.18
CA SER A 92 6.64 -11.21 22.86
C SER A 92 6.35 -11.36 21.37
N SER A 93 5.14 -11.79 21.04
CA SER A 93 4.67 -11.84 19.66
C SER A 93 4.14 -10.47 19.18
N PRO A 94 4.07 -10.23 17.85
CA PRO A 94 3.42 -9.05 17.29
C PRO A 94 1.99 -8.86 17.81
N GLU A 95 1.21 -9.92 17.87
CA GLU A 95 -0.20 -9.90 18.30
C GLU A 95 -0.34 -9.44 19.76
N GLN A 96 0.69 -9.68 20.58
CA GLN A 96 0.72 -9.27 21.97
C GLN A 96 1.27 -7.86 22.18
N ALA A 97 2.07 -7.32 21.27
CA ALA A 97 2.79 -6.06 21.46
C ALA A 97 2.18 -4.88 20.68
N ILE A 98 1.64 -5.12 19.49
CA ILE A 98 1.02 -4.06 18.70
C ILE A 98 -0.16 -3.44 19.46
N GLY A 99 -0.24 -2.11 19.48
CA GLY A 99 -1.24 -1.31 20.20
C GLY A 99 -0.97 -1.12 21.69
N LYS A 100 -0.01 -1.86 22.29
CA LYS A 100 0.39 -1.64 23.67
C LYS A 100 1.26 -0.40 23.81
N ASP A 101 1.13 0.23 24.98
CA ASP A 101 2.01 1.31 25.38
C ASP A 101 3.43 0.76 25.59
N ILE A 102 4.42 1.37 24.93
CA ILE A 102 5.81 0.90 25.00
C ILE A 102 6.37 0.92 26.43
N SER A 103 5.92 1.84 27.28
CA SER A 103 6.37 1.93 28.68
C SER A 103 5.88 0.73 29.49
N SER A 104 4.70 0.20 29.18
CA SER A 104 4.20 -1.02 29.84
C SER A 104 5.02 -2.27 29.51
N ILE A 105 5.77 -2.25 28.40
CA ILE A 105 6.65 -3.34 27.99
C ILE A 105 8.01 -3.25 28.67
N PHE A 106 8.64 -2.07 28.65
CA PHE A 106 9.97 -1.88 29.26
C PHE A 106 9.93 -1.64 30.78
N HIS A 107 8.82 -1.11 31.30
CA HIS A 107 8.63 -0.77 32.70
C HIS A 107 7.31 -1.38 33.24
N PRO A 108 7.17 -2.72 33.23
CA PRO A 108 5.91 -3.40 33.56
C PRO A 108 5.44 -3.18 35.01
N GLN A 109 6.35 -2.83 35.92
CA GLN A 109 6.05 -2.53 37.32
C GLN A 109 5.98 -1.02 37.60
N GLY A 110 6.16 -0.20 36.56
CA GLY A 110 6.42 1.23 36.70
C GLY A 110 7.81 1.53 37.26
N GLU A 111 8.24 2.77 37.11
CA GLU A 111 9.46 3.30 37.72
C GLU A 111 9.12 4.56 38.52
N THR A 112 9.76 4.75 39.67
CA THR A 112 9.56 5.96 40.50
C THR A 112 10.15 7.22 39.85
N VAL A 113 11.18 7.04 39.02
CA VAL A 113 11.81 8.09 38.22
C VAL A 113 11.75 7.61 36.77
N PRO A 114 11.14 8.37 35.84
CA PRO A 114 11.09 7.98 34.44
C PRO A 114 12.51 7.80 33.87
N CYS A 115 12.76 6.70 33.16
CA CYS A 115 14.03 6.55 32.45
C CYS A 115 14.25 7.70 31.43
N PRO A 116 15.50 8.01 31.05
CA PRO A 116 15.80 9.13 30.15
C PRO A 116 15.03 9.10 28.81
N ALA A 117 14.74 7.92 28.28
CA ALA A 117 13.97 7.77 27.04
C ALA A 117 12.49 8.14 27.25
N CYS A 118 11.86 7.67 28.33
CA CYS A 118 10.50 8.05 28.69
C CYS A 118 10.39 9.55 28.99
N GLN A 119 11.36 10.10 29.72
CA GLN A 119 11.40 11.53 30.04
C GLN A 119 11.49 12.39 28.77
N ALA A 120 12.46 12.12 27.88
CA ALA A 120 12.63 12.87 26.63
C ALA A 120 11.38 12.84 25.75
N ARG A 121 10.61 11.75 25.80
CA ARG A 121 9.37 11.59 25.06
C ARG A 121 8.20 12.38 25.67
N MET A 122 8.07 12.37 27.00
CA MET A 122 7.09 13.19 27.72
C MET A 122 7.34 14.69 27.49
N GLU A 123 8.60 15.10 27.50
CA GLU A 123 9.00 16.49 27.22
C GLU A 123 8.60 16.90 25.79
N ARG A 124 8.79 16.04 24.77
CA ARG A 124 8.31 16.31 23.41
C ARG A 124 6.80 16.55 23.31
N LEU A 125 6.01 15.82 24.10
CA LEU A 125 4.55 15.97 24.13
C LEU A 125 4.11 17.25 24.85
N SER A 126 4.92 17.78 25.77
CA SER A 126 4.59 19.00 26.55
C SER A 126 4.73 20.32 25.78
N PHE A 127 5.39 20.31 24.61
CA PHE A 127 5.59 21.49 23.74
C PHE A 127 4.66 21.52 22.51
N ARG A 128 3.64 20.67 22.48
CA ARG A 128 2.65 20.58 21.39
C ARG A 128 1.29 21.08 21.85
#